data_AF-A0A2N5WZX2-F1
#
_entry.id   AF-A0A2N5WZX2-F1
#
_cell.length_a   1.000
_cell.length_b   1.000
_cell.length_c   1.000
_cell.angle_alpha   90.00
_cell.angle_beta   90.00
_cell.angle_gamma   90.00
#
_symmetry.space_group_name_H-M   'P 1'
#
loop_
_entity.id
_entity.type
_entity.pdbx_description
1 polymer ?
#
loop_
_entity_poly.entity_id
_entity_poly.type
_entity_poly.pdbx_seq_one_letter_code
_entity_poly.pdbx_strand_id
1 'polypeptide(L)'
;MGRRGALRRVSMLIKRTTPVIIPVHAVESNSVNVIPTALAQYIGTAFDLPVNYDILQANRVSHTGSSGYHRLATPPLFAGEVGPGDYLIVDDFVGQGGTLANIRGHIASQGGHVVGLVALTGQRRSATLVVEPQTLQDLRAKHAALEDWWSEVFGYGFALLTESEARYLLNSPDVDTIRASIAEIAREGDGCPG
;
A
#
# COMPACT_ATOMS: atom_id res chain seq x y z
N MET A 1 21.08 -13.82 5.34
CA MET A 1 21.12 -12.63 6.23
C MET A 1 20.33 -13.00 7.50
N GLY A 2 21.00 -13.18 8.65
CA GLY A 2 20.42 -13.90 9.81
C GLY A 2 19.39 -13.09 10.61
N ARG A 3 18.42 -13.80 11.24
CA ARG A 3 17.30 -13.28 12.08
C ARG A 3 17.64 -12.05 12.95
N ARG A 4 18.84 -11.99 13.53
CA ARG A 4 19.29 -10.88 14.40
C ARG A 4 19.44 -9.52 13.68
N GLY A 5 19.72 -9.52 12.38
CA GLY A 5 19.90 -8.30 11.59
C GLY A 5 18.60 -7.59 11.21
N ALA A 6 17.49 -8.33 11.10
CA ALA A 6 16.16 -7.77 10.82
C ALA A 6 15.57 -7.11 12.07
N LEU A 7 15.58 -7.82 13.21
CA LEU A 7 15.12 -7.28 14.50
C LEU A 7 15.88 -6.03 14.93
N ARG A 8 17.17 -5.93 14.62
CA ARG A 8 17.96 -4.72 14.91
C ARG A 8 17.55 -3.51 14.07
N ARG A 9 16.99 -3.70 12.87
CA ARG A 9 16.44 -2.60 12.06
C ARG A 9 15.06 -2.20 12.56
N VAL A 10 14.22 -3.17 12.89
CA VAL A 10 12.93 -2.91 13.55
C VAL A 10 13.14 -2.15 14.85
N SER A 11 14.11 -2.58 15.69
CA SER A 11 14.44 -1.88 16.92
C SER A 11 14.97 -0.46 16.70
N MET A 12 15.55 -0.15 15.53
CA MET A 12 15.92 1.23 15.18
C MET A 12 14.72 2.06 14.74
N LEU A 13 13.73 1.46 14.08
CA LEU A 13 12.50 2.14 13.63
C LEU A 13 11.59 2.48 14.83
N ILE A 14 11.42 1.55 15.77
CA ILE A 14 10.53 1.71 16.94
C ILE A 14 11.18 2.48 18.10
N LYS A 15 12.43 2.92 17.97
CA LYS A 15 13.20 3.51 19.08
C LYS A 15 12.66 4.85 19.61
N ARG A 16 11.64 5.41 18.95
CA ARG A 16 11.03 6.71 19.28
C ARG A 16 9.51 6.68 19.33
N THR A 17 8.89 5.56 19.00
CA THR A 17 7.45 5.42 18.82
C THR A 17 7.01 4.05 19.33
N THR A 18 5.75 3.91 19.73
CA THR A 18 5.14 2.63 20.10
C THR A 18 4.08 2.30 19.06
N PRO A 19 4.48 1.91 17.84
CA PRO A 19 3.53 1.77 16.75
C PRO A 19 2.62 0.57 16.96
N VAL A 20 1.38 0.68 16.49
CA VAL A 20 0.48 -0.46 16.34
C VAL A 20 0.91 -1.26 15.11
N ILE A 21 1.13 -2.56 15.31
CA ILE A 21 1.53 -3.46 14.24
C ILE A 21 0.29 -3.89 13.45
N ILE A 22 0.35 -3.79 12.13
CA ILE A 22 -0.72 -4.24 11.24
C ILE A 22 -0.18 -5.32 10.31
N PRO A 23 -0.58 -6.59 10.47
CA PRO A 23 -0.32 -7.62 9.47
C PRO A 23 -1.20 -7.39 8.24
N VAL A 24 -0.62 -7.49 7.05
CA VAL A 24 -1.38 -7.46 5.80
C VAL A 24 -2.19 -8.75 5.69
N HIS A 25 -3.51 -8.64 5.81
CA HIS A 25 -4.44 -9.75 5.63
C HIS A 25 -5.08 -9.69 4.25
N ALA A 26 -4.64 -10.57 3.34
CA ALA A 26 -5.31 -10.78 2.07
C ALA A 26 -6.37 -11.89 2.21
N VAL A 27 -7.60 -11.63 1.75
CA VAL A 27 -8.65 -12.67 1.63
C VAL A 27 -8.36 -13.49 0.38
N GLU A 28 -7.67 -14.62 0.53
CA GLU A 28 -7.51 -15.60 -0.55
C GLU A 28 -8.56 -16.70 -0.48
N SER A 29 -9.12 -17.04 -1.64
CA SER A 29 -10.32 -17.86 -1.84
C SER A 29 -10.36 -19.25 -1.18
N ASN A 30 -9.24 -19.79 -0.67
CA ASN A 30 -9.21 -21.12 -0.02
C ASN A 30 -8.15 -21.26 1.12
N SER A 31 -7.42 -20.21 1.48
CA SER A 31 -6.41 -20.27 2.53
C SER A 31 -6.11 -18.89 3.11
N VAL A 32 -6.08 -18.76 4.44
CA VAL A 32 -5.58 -17.55 5.10
C VAL A 32 -4.06 -17.60 5.07
N ASN A 33 -3.40 -16.66 4.40
CA ASN A 33 -1.96 -16.49 4.56
C ASN A 33 -1.69 -16.03 6.00
N VAL A 34 -1.17 -16.94 6.83
CA VAL A 34 -0.90 -16.68 8.26
C VAL A 34 0.51 -16.14 8.50
N ILE A 35 1.34 -16.01 7.46
CA ILE A 35 2.74 -15.60 7.60
C ILE A 35 2.86 -14.16 8.11
N PRO A 36 2.15 -13.16 7.53
CA PRO A 36 2.18 -11.79 8.06
C PRO A 36 1.73 -11.72 9.52
N THR A 37 0.68 -12.47 9.86
CA THR A 37 0.14 -12.60 11.23
C THR A 37 1.16 -13.13 12.21
N ALA A 38 1.81 -14.26 11.87
CA ALA A 38 2.81 -14.88 12.72
C ALA A 38 4.05 -13.98 12.91
N LEU A 39 4.44 -13.26 11.86
CA LEU A 39 5.54 -12.30 11.93
C LEU A 39 5.16 -11.10 12.81
N ALA A 40 3.93 -10.58 12.69
CA ALA A 40 3.42 -9.49 13.51
C ALA A 40 3.38 -9.88 14.99
N GLN A 41 2.87 -11.08 15.31
CA GLN A 41 2.88 -11.63 16.67
C GLN A 41 4.29 -11.76 17.24
N TYR A 42 5.24 -12.25 16.44
CA TYR A 42 6.63 -12.38 16.85
C TYR A 42 7.26 -11.03 17.18
N ILE A 43 7.05 -10.01 16.33
CA ILE A 43 7.56 -8.66 16.55
C ILE A 43 6.87 -8.01 17.75
N GLY A 44 5.54 -8.11 17.85
CA GLY A 44 4.75 -7.59 18.96
C GLY A 44 5.21 -8.15 20.30
N THR A 45 5.41 -9.46 20.39
CA THR A 45 5.94 -10.11 21.60
C THR A 45 7.37 -9.69 21.91
N ALA A 46 8.23 -9.57 20.89
CA ALA A 46 9.64 -9.23 21.09
C ALA A 46 9.86 -7.78 21.56
N PHE A 47 8.92 -6.88 21.28
CA PHE A 47 9.05 -5.44 21.55
C PHE A 47 7.92 -4.85 22.41
N ASP A 48 7.01 -5.68 22.92
CA ASP A 48 5.84 -5.27 23.71
C ASP A 48 4.96 -4.24 22.97
N LEU A 49 4.67 -4.54 21.69
CA LEU A 49 3.87 -3.68 20.82
C LEU A 49 2.48 -4.29 20.56
N PRO A 50 1.43 -3.47 20.52
CA PRO A 50 0.09 -3.93 20.18
C PRO A 50 0.02 -4.37 18.72
N VAL A 51 -0.77 -5.40 18.44
CA VAL A 51 -1.06 -5.87 17.08
C VAL A 51 -2.56 -5.69 16.81
N ASN A 52 -2.90 -5.00 15.73
CA ASN A 52 -4.27 -4.82 15.25
C ASN A 52 -4.50 -5.72 14.03
N TYR A 53 -5.46 -6.65 14.13
CA TYR A 53 -5.81 -7.60 13.07
C TYR A 53 -7.08 -7.20 12.29
N ASP A 54 -7.73 -6.10 12.67
CA ASP A 54 -9.03 -5.69 12.16
C ASP A 54 -8.93 -4.93 10.83
N ILE A 55 -7.70 -4.59 10.39
CA ILE A 55 -7.45 -3.95 9.10
C ILE A 55 -7.29 -5.04 8.04
N LEU A 56 -8.31 -5.21 7.22
CA LEU A 56 -8.43 -6.31 6.27
C LEU A 56 -8.46 -5.78 4.83
N GLN A 57 -7.88 -6.53 3.89
CA GLN A 57 -8.05 -6.24 2.48
C GLN A 57 -9.49 -6.61 2.05
N ALA A 58 -10.25 -5.62 1.61
CA ALA A 58 -11.68 -5.70 1.34
C ALA A 58 -12.03 -6.24 -0.06
N ASN A 59 -11.09 -6.21 -1.02
CA ASN A 59 -11.32 -6.72 -2.37
C ASN A 59 -10.25 -7.72 -2.82
N ARG A 60 -10.64 -8.60 -3.75
CA ARG A 60 -9.73 -9.55 -4.37
C ARG A 60 -9.02 -8.90 -5.54
N VAL A 61 -7.69 -8.89 -5.52
CA VAL A 61 -6.90 -8.44 -6.66
C VAL A 61 -6.40 -9.65 -7.43
N SER A 62 -7.06 -9.96 -8.54
CA SER A 62 -6.66 -11.06 -9.42
C SER A 62 -5.38 -10.66 -10.18
N HIS A 63 -4.31 -11.46 -10.04
CA HIS A 63 -3.05 -11.28 -10.76
C HIS A 63 -3.13 -11.54 -12.28
N THR A 64 -4.34 -11.76 -12.80
CA THR A 64 -4.61 -12.06 -14.22
C THR A 64 -4.58 -10.81 -15.12
N GLY A 65 -4.63 -9.60 -14.55
CA GLY A 65 -4.46 -8.34 -15.27
C GLY A 65 -2.98 -8.00 -15.51
N SER A 66 -2.48 -8.28 -16.70
CA SER A 66 -1.06 -8.15 -17.08
C SER A 66 -0.56 -6.73 -17.31
N SER A 67 -1.45 -5.71 -17.29
CA SER A 67 -1.09 -4.30 -17.56
C SER A 67 -1.00 -3.45 -16.28
N GLY A 68 -0.16 -2.42 -16.29
CA GLY A 68 -0.03 -1.49 -15.16
C GLY A 68 -1.32 -0.72 -14.88
N TYR A 69 -2.10 -0.37 -15.91
CA TYR A 69 -3.43 0.24 -15.73
C TYR A 69 -4.41 -0.67 -15.00
N HIS A 70 -4.40 -1.98 -15.26
CA HIS A 70 -5.28 -2.89 -14.54
C HIS A 70 -4.97 -2.89 -13.03
N ARG A 71 -3.70 -2.77 -12.65
CA ARG A 71 -3.31 -2.70 -11.24
C ARG A 71 -3.68 -1.37 -10.59
N LEU A 72 -3.66 -0.28 -11.35
CA LEU A 72 -4.14 1.03 -10.88
C LEU A 72 -5.66 1.06 -10.75
N ALA A 73 -6.38 0.39 -11.65
CA ALA A 73 -7.83 0.38 -11.71
C ALA A 73 -8.46 -0.57 -10.68
N THR A 74 -7.77 -1.64 -10.29
CA THR A 74 -8.21 -2.58 -9.25
C THR A 74 -7.26 -2.56 -8.04
N PRO A 75 -7.13 -1.42 -7.35
CA PRO A 75 -6.22 -1.33 -6.22
C PRO A 75 -6.73 -2.23 -5.07
N PRO A 76 -5.83 -2.78 -4.25
CA PRO A 76 -6.21 -3.37 -2.98
C PRO A 76 -6.94 -2.34 -2.11
N LEU A 77 -8.20 -2.58 -1.77
CA LEU A 77 -8.96 -1.76 -0.84
C LEU A 77 -8.80 -2.33 0.57
N PHE A 78 -8.79 -1.46 1.57
CA PHE A 78 -8.70 -1.86 2.98
C PHE A 78 -9.93 -1.37 3.75
N ALA A 79 -10.36 -2.18 4.71
CA ALA A 79 -11.42 -1.86 5.65
C ALA A 79 -10.88 -1.98 7.08
N GLY A 80 -11.61 -1.42 8.05
CA GLY A 80 -11.23 -1.40 9.46
C GLY A 80 -10.90 0.01 9.94
N GLU A 81 -11.20 0.28 11.21
CA GLU A 81 -10.98 1.59 11.83
C GLU A 81 -9.51 1.80 12.17
N VAL A 82 -9.02 3.01 11.88
CA VAL A 82 -7.69 3.48 12.22
C VAL A 82 -7.85 4.72 13.09
N GLY A 83 -7.09 4.77 14.19
CA GLY A 83 -7.02 5.94 15.06
C GLY A 83 -5.78 6.78 14.78
N PRO A 84 -5.67 7.97 15.40
CA PRO A 84 -4.43 8.73 15.40
C PRO A 84 -3.31 7.93 16.08
N GLY A 85 -2.14 7.86 15.44
CA GLY A 85 -0.99 7.16 16.01
C GLY A 85 0.00 6.66 14.96
N ASP A 86 1.07 6.04 15.43
CA ASP A 86 2.07 5.43 14.57
C ASP A 86 1.74 3.97 14.27
N TYR A 87 2.01 3.53 13.05
CA TYR A 87 1.69 2.20 12.54
C TYR A 87 2.88 1.54 11.86
N LEU A 88 3.09 0.27 12.14
CA LEU A 88 4.11 -0.57 11.51
C LEU A 88 3.43 -1.68 10.71
N ILE A 89 3.58 -1.64 9.39
CA ILE A 89 2.98 -2.65 8.53
C ILE A 89 3.89 -3.87 8.46
N VAL A 90 3.30 -5.06 8.48
CA VAL A 90 4.00 -6.34 8.39
C VAL A 90 3.40 -7.17 7.27
N ASP A 91 4.26 -7.62 6.36
CA ASP A 91 3.86 -8.42 5.20
C ASP A 91 4.84 -9.60 5.01
N ASP A 92 4.49 -10.58 4.18
CA ASP A 92 5.43 -11.62 3.78
C ASP A 92 6.20 -11.22 2.52
N PHE A 93 5.56 -10.54 1.56
CA PHE A 93 6.17 -10.13 0.29
C PHE A 93 5.77 -8.73 -0.19
N VAL A 94 6.76 -7.90 -0.51
CA VAL A 94 6.54 -6.62 -1.18
C VAL A 94 6.80 -6.73 -2.67
N GLY A 95 5.72 -6.72 -3.45
CA GLY A 95 5.74 -6.64 -4.91
C GLY A 95 6.01 -5.22 -5.40
N GLN A 96 5.20 -4.70 -6.32
CA GLN A 96 5.39 -3.33 -6.85
C GLN A 96 5.02 -2.21 -5.88
N GLY A 97 4.44 -2.53 -4.72
CA GLY A 97 4.12 -1.56 -3.66
C GLY A 97 2.67 -1.10 -3.63
N GLY A 98 1.80 -1.53 -4.56
CA GLY A 98 0.38 -1.12 -4.60
C GLY A 98 -0.39 -1.46 -3.31
N THR A 99 -0.27 -2.69 -2.79
CA THR A 99 -0.85 -3.07 -1.49
C THR A 99 -0.40 -2.16 -0.36
N LEU A 100 0.88 -1.78 -0.35
CA LEU A 100 1.42 -0.89 0.66
C LEU A 100 0.90 0.55 0.51
N ALA A 101 0.88 1.10 -0.70
CA ALA A 101 0.36 2.45 -0.93
C ALA A 101 -1.10 2.55 -0.47
N ASN A 102 -1.90 1.54 -0.78
CA ASN A 102 -3.30 1.53 -0.39
C ASN A 102 -3.52 1.39 1.11
N ILE A 103 -2.83 0.47 1.81
CA ILE A 103 -2.96 0.37 3.27
C ILE A 103 -2.41 1.63 3.95
N ARG A 104 -1.33 2.24 3.42
CA ARG A 104 -0.81 3.52 3.92
C ARG A 104 -1.83 4.64 3.70
N GLY A 105 -2.47 4.69 2.54
CA GLY A 105 -3.53 5.64 2.22
C GLY A 105 -4.72 5.49 3.16
N HIS A 106 -5.19 4.27 3.37
CA HIS A 106 -6.24 3.94 4.34
C HIS A 106 -5.91 4.44 5.74
N ILE A 107 -4.71 4.15 6.24
CA ILE A 107 -4.24 4.61 7.55
C ILE A 107 -4.15 6.15 7.62
N ALA A 108 -3.55 6.78 6.61
CA ALA A 108 -3.35 8.22 6.57
C ALA A 108 -4.67 9.00 6.48
N SER A 109 -5.63 8.49 5.70
CA SER A 109 -6.96 9.10 5.53
C SER A 109 -7.75 9.19 6.84
N GLN A 110 -7.43 8.35 7.81
CA GLN A 110 -8.05 8.29 9.14
C GLN A 110 -7.17 8.90 10.25
N GLY A 111 -6.08 9.59 9.88
CA GLY A 111 -5.20 10.31 10.82
C GLY A 111 -4.05 9.49 11.40
N GLY A 112 -3.84 8.26 10.93
CA GLY A 112 -2.68 7.44 11.30
C GLY A 112 -1.42 7.78 10.49
N HIS A 113 -0.25 7.42 11.02
CA HIS A 113 1.04 7.64 10.40
C HIS A 113 1.84 6.33 10.30
N VAL A 114 2.20 5.93 9.08
CA VAL A 114 2.99 4.71 8.86
C VAL A 114 4.48 5.00 9.06
N VAL A 115 5.08 4.46 10.12
CA VAL A 115 6.50 4.65 10.46
C VAL A 115 7.43 3.68 9.73
N GLY A 116 6.89 2.61 9.15
CA GLY A 116 7.67 1.66 8.38
C GLY A 116 6.91 0.43 7.93
N LEU A 117 7.66 -0.42 7.23
CA LEU A 117 7.21 -1.71 6.72
C LEU A 117 8.26 -2.77 7.05
N VAL A 118 7.80 -3.95 7.47
CA VAL A 118 8.62 -5.15 7.60
C VAL A 118 8.08 -6.21 6.66
N ALA A 119 8.96 -6.75 5.81
CA ALA A 119 8.61 -7.89 4.97
C ALA A 119 9.72 -8.94 4.92
N LEU A 120 9.35 -10.20 4.68
CA LEU A 120 10.30 -11.31 4.57
C LEU A 120 11.03 -11.31 3.22
N THR A 121 10.37 -10.86 2.15
CA THR A 121 10.91 -10.79 0.79
C THR A 121 10.33 -9.60 0.02
N GLY A 122 10.97 -9.19 -1.08
CA GLY A 122 10.47 -8.12 -1.95
C GLY A 122 11.25 -7.94 -3.25
N GLN A 123 10.65 -7.27 -4.23
CA GLN A 123 11.34 -6.93 -5.48
C GLN A 123 12.35 -5.78 -5.28
N ARG A 124 13.42 -5.74 -6.08
CA ARG A 124 14.47 -4.70 -5.94
C ARG A 124 13.95 -3.26 -6.14
N ARG A 125 12.87 -3.08 -6.90
CA ARG A 125 12.24 -1.76 -7.16
C ARG A 125 11.28 -1.32 -6.06
N SER A 126 10.95 -2.20 -5.11
CA SER A 126 10.06 -1.94 -3.97
C SER A 126 10.72 -1.13 -2.85
N ALA A 127 11.98 -0.71 -3.03
CA ALA A 127 12.74 0.01 -2.02
C ALA A 127 12.30 1.48 -1.86
N THR A 128 11.71 2.08 -2.89
CA THR A 128 11.21 3.46 -2.87
C THR A 128 9.69 3.45 -2.93
N LEU A 129 9.07 3.57 -1.75
CA LEU A 129 7.62 3.41 -1.54
C LEU A 129 6.90 4.75 -1.37
N VAL A 130 7.65 5.81 -1.09
CA VAL A 130 7.15 7.18 -1.11
C VAL A 130 7.52 7.76 -2.45
N VAL A 131 6.56 8.40 -3.13
CA VAL A 131 6.86 9.17 -4.34
C VAL A 131 7.93 10.22 -4.03
N GLU A 132 8.96 10.30 -4.85
CA GLU A 132 10.01 11.30 -4.71
C GLU A 132 9.43 12.69 -4.99
N PRO A 133 9.88 13.75 -4.28
CA PRO A 133 9.35 15.09 -4.47
C PRO A 133 9.41 15.57 -5.93
N GLN A 134 10.47 15.20 -6.66
CA GLN A 134 10.62 15.53 -8.07
C GLN A 134 9.58 14.81 -8.93
N THR A 135 9.40 13.50 -8.75
CA THR A 135 8.39 12.72 -9.48
C THR A 135 6.98 13.23 -9.21
N LEU A 136 6.67 13.60 -7.97
CA LEU A 136 5.38 14.20 -7.62
C LEU A 136 5.18 15.56 -8.31
N GLN A 137 6.23 16.40 -8.34
CA GLN A 137 6.19 17.68 -9.03
C GLN A 137 5.96 17.50 -10.53
N ASP A 138 6.69 16.58 -11.16
CA ASP A 138 6.59 16.30 -12.59
C ASP A 138 5.21 15.72 -12.94
N LEU A 139 4.69 14.84 -12.09
CA LEU A 139 3.35 14.26 -12.24
C LEU A 139 2.27 15.34 -12.16
N ARG A 140 2.37 16.28 -11.21
CA ARG A 140 1.44 17.42 -11.10
C ARG A 140 1.61 18.40 -12.26
N ALA A 141 2.83 18.65 -12.71
CA ALA A 141 3.08 19.53 -13.84
C ALA A 141 2.44 18.98 -15.13
N LYS A 142 2.46 17.65 -15.32
CA LYS A 142 1.90 17.00 -16.50
C LYS A 142 0.40 16.72 -16.40
N HIS A 143 -0.06 16.25 -15.24
CA HIS A 143 -1.39 15.65 -15.04
C HIS A 143 -2.16 16.25 -13.85
N ALA A 144 -1.96 17.52 -13.49
CA ALA A 144 -2.67 18.17 -12.36
C ALA A 144 -4.20 17.94 -12.38
N ALA A 145 -4.83 18.00 -13.56
CA ALA A 145 -6.27 17.82 -13.73
C ALA A 145 -6.78 16.41 -13.36
N LEU A 146 -5.88 15.44 -13.16
CA LEU A 146 -6.23 14.07 -12.74
C LEU A 146 -6.33 13.95 -11.21
N GLU A 147 -5.67 14.79 -10.41
CA GLU A 147 -5.48 14.56 -8.97
C GLU A 147 -6.80 14.64 -8.17
N ASP A 148 -7.71 15.55 -8.53
CA ASP A 148 -9.03 15.65 -7.89
C ASP A 148 -9.86 14.39 -8.15
N TRP A 149 -10.01 14.00 -9.42
CA TRP A 149 -10.69 12.76 -9.81
C TRP A 149 -10.04 11.52 -9.17
N TRP A 150 -8.72 11.49 -9.08
CA TRP A 150 -7.99 10.41 -8.44
C TRP A 150 -8.35 10.30 -6.95
N SER A 151 -8.39 11.42 -6.25
CA SER A 151 -8.75 11.47 -4.83
C SER A 151 -10.21 11.05 -4.59
N GLU A 152 -11.13 11.42 -5.50
CA GLU A 152 -12.53 10.97 -5.44
C GLU A 152 -12.67 9.46 -5.64
N VAL A 153 -11.95 8.89 -6.60
CA VAL A 153 -12.05 7.46 -6.94
C VAL A 153 -11.31 6.56 -5.94
N PHE A 154 -10.16 7.00 -5.43
CA PHE A 154 -9.28 6.15 -4.61
C PHE A 154 -9.18 6.58 -3.14
N GLY A 155 -9.75 7.73 -2.76
CA GLY A 155 -9.75 8.24 -1.38
C GLY A 155 -8.43 8.89 -0.93
N TYR A 156 -7.45 9.05 -1.83
CA TYR A 156 -6.17 9.69 -1.54
C TYR A 156 -5.56 10.37 -2.76
N GLY A 157 -4.74 11.42 -2.58
CA GLY A 157 -4.07 12.16 -3.66
C GLY A 157 -2.70 11.62 -4.07
N PHE A 158 -2.03 12.27 -5.03
CA PHE A 158 -0.78 11.78 -5.63
C PHE A 158 0.39 11.63 -4.65
N ALA A 159 0.40 12.42 -3.57
CA ALA A 159 1.41 12.31 -2.53
C ALA A 159 1.44 10.93 -1.84
N LEU A 160 0.34 10.18 -1.92
CA LEU A 160 0.21 8.84 -1.36
C LEU A 160 0.44 7.71 -2.37
N LEU A 161 0.77 8.03 -3.62
CA LEU A 161 1.25 7.05 -4.59
C LEU A 161 2.61 6.46 -4.19
N THR A 162 2.90 5.26 -4.66
CA THR A 162 4.26 4.77 -4.75
C THR A 162 5.01 5.44 -5.90
N GLU A 163 6.34 5.42 -5.81
CA GLU A 163 7.19 5.92 -6.89
C GLU A 163 6.96 5.17 -8.22
N SER A 164 6.64 3.87 -8.16
CA SER A 164 6.37 3.08 -9.37
C SER A 164 5.04 3.47 -10.02
N GLU A 165 4.00 3.73 -9.24
CA GLU A 165 2.70 4.18 -9.75
C GLU A 165 2.79 5.61 -10.31
N ALA A 166 3.47 6.51 -9.59
CA ALA A 166 3.67 7.88 -10.04
C ALA A 166 4.44 7.93 -11.35
N ARG A 167 5.53 7.15 -11.50
CA ARG A 167 6.26 7.03 -12.77
C ARG A 167 5.42 6.39 -13.87
N TYR A 168 4.55 5.44 -13.54
CA TYR A 168 3.66 4.82 -14.54
C TYR A 168 2.67 5.85 -15.10
N LEU A 169 2.00 6.61 -14.23
CA LEU A 169 1.11 7.71 -14.61
C LEU A 169 1.85 8.82 -15.38
N LEU A 170 3.07 9.16 -14.95
CA LEU A 170 3.90 10.17 -15.62
C LEU A 170 4.23 9.75 -17.07
N ASN A 171 4.43 8.46 -17.32
CA ASN A 171 4.70 7.91 -18.65
C ASN A 171 3.46 7.81 -19.54
N SER A 172 2.25 7.93 -18.97
CA SER A 172 1.01 7.98 -19.74
C SER A 172 0.95 9.25 -20.60
N PRO A 173 0.39 9.20 -21.82
CA PRO A 173 0.38 10.33 -22.75
C PRO A 173 -0.41 11.53 -22.22
N ASP A 174 -1.62 11.29 -21.72
CA ASP A 174 -2.57 12.31 -21.26
C ASP A 174 -3.54 11.76 -20.20
N VAL A 175 -4.27 12.68 -19.54
CA VAL A 175 -5.23 12.39 -18.48
C VAL A 175 -6.42 11.56 -18.99
N ASP A 176 -6.87 11.80 -20.22
CA ASP A 176 -8.02 11.12 -20.79
C ASP A 176 -7.72 9.64 -21.04
N THR A 177 -6.52 9.31 -21.50
CA THR A 177 -6.04 7.94 -21.66
C THR A 177 -6.02 7.20 -20.34
N ILE A 178 -5.57 7.85 -19.26
CA ILE A 178 -5.55 7.27 -17.91
C ILE A 178 -6.98 6.99 -17.44
N ARG A 179 -7.88 7.98 -17.53
CA ARG A 179 -9.29 7.84 -17.12
C ARG A 179 -10.01 6.76 -17.93
N ALA A 180 -9.84 6.77 -19.26
CA ALA A 180 -10.47 5.81 -20.15
C ALA A 180 -10.00 4.39 -19.84
N SER A 181 -8.69 4.19 -19.66
CA SER A 181 -8.10 2.88 -19.32
C SER A 181 -8.63 2.35 -17.97
N ILE A 182 -8.71 3.21 -16.95
CA ILE A 182 -9.24 2.82 -15.64
C ILE A 182 -10.74 2.52 -15.73
N ALA A 183 -11.51 3.36 -16.42
CA ALA A 183 -12.96 3.20 -16.55
C ALA A 183 -13.37 2.01 -17.43
N GLU A 184 -12.55 1.62 -18.42
CA GLU A 184 -12.74 0.41 -19.22
C GLU A 184 -12.56 -0.85 -18.37
N ILE A 185 -11.47 -0.90 -17.59
CA ILE A 185 -11.18 -2.04 -16.70
C ILE A 185 -12.26 -2.16 -15.61
N ALA A 186 -12.74 -1.04 -15.06
CA ALA A 186 -13.83 -1.05 -14.10
C ALA A 186 -15.15 -1.62 -14.68
N ARG A 187 -15.36 -1.52 -16.00
CA ARG A 187 -16.53 -2.08 -16.71
C ARG A 187 -16.37 -3.57 -17.05
N GLU A 188 -15.16 -4.08 -17.16
CA GLU A 188 -14.87 -5.46 -17.59
C GLU A 188 -14.94 -6.52 -16.47
N GLY A 189 -14.80 -6.17 -15.18
CA GLY A 189 -15.14 -7.07 -14.07
C GLY A 189 -14.42 -6.85 -12.72
N ASP A 190 -15.17 -7.10 -11.64
CA ASP A 190 -14.71 -7.47 -10.27
C ASP A 190 -13.86 -6.48 -9.43
N GLY A 191 -14.01 -5.16 -9.56
CA GLY A 191 -13.17 -4.28 -8.73
C GLY A 191 -13.49 -2.80 -8.63
N CYS A 192 -14.74 -2.38 -8.81
CA CYS A 192 -15.08 -0.97 -8.56
C CYS A 192 -14.95 -0.68 -7.05
N PRO A 193 -14.16 0.32 -6.61
CA PRO A 193 -14.49 1.04 -5.39
C PRO A 193 -15.82 1.74 -5.66
N GLY A 194 -16.86 1.34 -4.95
CA GLY A 194 -18.12 2.07 -4.87
C GLY A 194 -18.02 3.18 -3.83
#